data_AF-A0A7L5G6F2-F1
#
_entry.id   AF-A0A7L5G6F2-F1
#
_cell.length_a   1.000
_cell.length_b   1.000
_cell.length_c   1.000
_cell.angle_alpha   90.00
_cell.angle_beta   90.00
_cell.angle_gamma   90.00
#
_symmetry.space_group_name_H-M   'P 1'
#
loop_
_entity.id
_entity.type
_entity.pdbx_description
1 polymer ?
#
loop_
_entity_poly.entity_id
_entity_poly.type
_entity_poly.pdbx_seq_one_letter_code
_entity_poly.pdbx_strand_id
1 'polypeptide(L)'
;MKNLIYMVFFLVSSLSLAQVDFTAEASRDKIAINERLRIEFKMNVDGDNFTPPNFTGFQVVAGPSQSVSQSWINGKSSMSKSYTYVLKPNKTGKLTIQQAVMTYDENEYKTIPQIINVTGAVETPKGPDDQSISADDSIHLVAEVSNSNPYLNEAIRVVYKIYVSNQTGVTGWNELDSPKYRDFWSQNIDNRNRQVQNGTYLGEPYRYLVLREAVLYPQKTGKLEIEPLTLDVQVQVPTNRRDFFGRPYTTTVSKTVSAGKREITVKNLPAVGRPASFTGAVGDFDFKVEIDRAQLDAGESLTASISVSGSGNLKLMELPKLKAPQSLEVYEPERKNNVTTNIYGMRGSIADSYTVVPQYGGKYVIPPVEFSYFDPTKEQYFIKNSAEMLLMVDGDAPTTAGANTVASSGNEKRNLIENNAAFAFIKAETQLENQTKTYFFNTVTYWSVLGGTFLILPLVLLIRGQQEKRDSDVVGNRIRTANKLSKKYLSTAKKNLGNHELFYISLEKSLHNYLKSKLRMQTAEMSKDKVAVLLAERGAVEGVRKEFIELLASCEFARFTPSSETSMKEDYEKAGRVLNDIDKQIKK
;
A
#
# COMPACT_ATOMS: atom_id res chain seq x y z
N MET A 1 72.46 16.71 -42.35
CA MET A 1 72.54 15.25 -42.04
C MET A 1 71.98 14.88 -40.67
N LYS A 2 72.26 15.62 -39.58
CA LYS A 2 71.68 15.35 -38.24
C LYS A 2 70.14 15.35 -38.19
N ASN A 3 69.47 16.27 -38.90
CA ASN A 3 68.00 16.36 -38.89
C ASN A 3 67.30 15.23 -39.67
N LEU A 4 68.01 14.57 -40.59
CA LEU A 4 67.45 13.44 -41.35
C LEU A 4 67.42 12.16 -40.48
N ILE A 5 68.40 12.00 -39.59
CA ILE A 5 68.49 10.87 -38.65
C ILE A 5 67.37 10.94 -37.61
N TYR A 6 67.05 12.13 -37.07
CA TYR A 6 65.93 12.28 -36.15
C TYR A 6 64.57 12.04 -36.81
N MET A 7 64.43 12.38 -38.10
CA MET A 7 63.20 12.11 -38.86
C MET A 7 63.01 10.61 -39.15
N VAL A 8 64.08 9.87 -39.44
CA VAL A 8 64.02 8.40 -39.59
C VAL A 8 63.78 7.72 -38.24
N PHE A 9 64.37 8.21 -37.14
CA PHE A 9 64.15 7.65 -35.81
C PHE A 9 62.70 7.87 -35.31
N PHE A 10 62.06 8.98 -35.69
CA PHE A 10 60.66 9.26 -35.39
C PHE A 10 59.68 8.45 -36.26
N LEU A 11 60.08 8.08 -37.49
CA LEU A 11 59.28 7.25 -38.39
C LEU A 11 59.32 5.75 -38.04
N VAL A 12 60.38 5.29 -37.37
CA VAL A 12 60.52 3.89 -36.94
C VAL A 12 59.81 3.62 -35.61
N SER A 13 59.58 4.64 -34.78
CA SER A 13 58.85 4.51 -33.51
C SER A 13 57.32 4.36 -33.63
N SER A 14 56.75 4.46 -34.84
CA SER A 14 55.30 4.35 -35.08
C SER A 14 54.83 2.96 -35.55
N LEU A 15 55.73 1.98 -35.65
CA LEU A 15 55.37 0.57 -35.87
C LEU A 15 55.02 -0.12 -34.54
N SER A 16 53.98 0.36 -33.87
CA SER A 16 53.30 -0.45 -32.85
C SER A 16 52.43 -1.47 -33.58
N LEU A 17 52.97 -2.65 -33.88
CA LEU A 17 52.16 -3.80 -34.25
C LEU A 17 51.14 -4.03 -33.12
N ALA A 18 49.85 -4.02 -33.47
CA ALA A 18 48.81 -4.36 -32.51
C ALA A 18 49.06 -5.80 -32.05
N GLN A 19 49.32 -5.99 -30.76
CA GLN A 19 49.56 -7.32 -30.20
C GLN A 19 48.27 -8.13 -30.28
N VAL A 20 48.35 -9.30 -30.92
CA VAL A 20 47.26 -10.29 -30.95
C VAL A 20 47.05 -10.79 -29.53
N ASP A 21 45.83 -10.65 -29.03
CA ASP A 21 45.40 -11.08 -27.71
C ASP A 21 44.39 -12.22 -27.88
N PHE A 22 44.72 -13.39 -27.31
CA PHE A 22 43.89 -14.58 -27.35
C PHE A 22 43.82 -15.21 -25.97
N THR A 23 42.67 -15.06 -25.31
CA THR A 23 42.47 -15.42 -23.90
C THR A 23 41.33 -16.39 -23.71
N ALA A 24 41.41 -17.17 -22.62
CA ALA A 24 40.34 -18.06 -22.17
C ALA A 24 39.89 -17.59 -20.78
N GLU A 25 38.61 -17.27 -20.62
CA GLU A 25 38.03 -16.75 -19.40
C GLU A 25 36.87 -17.64 -18.93
N ALA A 26 37.04 -18.28 -17.78
CA ALA A 26 35.97 -19.06 -17.14
C ALA A 26 35.08 -18.11 -16.33
N SER A 27 33.77 -18.37 -16.32
CA SER A 27 32.84 -17.53 -15.55
C SER A 27 33.06 -17.64 -14.04
N ARG A 28 33.57 -18.78 -13.58
CA ARG A 28 33.91 -19.10 -12.18
C ARG A 28 35.09 -20.06 -12.11
N ASP A 29 35.94 -19.92 -11.11
CA ASP A 29 37.09 -20.80 -10.81
C ASP A 29 36.76 -21.90 -9.79
N LYS A 30 35.58 -21.85 -9.15
CA LYS A 30 35.07 -22.85 -8.22
C LYS A 30 33.57 -23.12 -8.45
N ILE A 31 33.19 -24.38 -8.61
CA ILE A 31 31.79 -24.81 -8.85
C ILE A 31 31.47 -26.14 -8.17
N ALA A 32 30.18 -26.44 -7.97
CA ALA A 32 29.75 -27.77 -7.50
C ALA A 32 29.55 -28.76 -8.67
N ILE A 33 29.61 -30.07 -8.39
CA ILE A 33 29.49 -31.13 -9.41
C ILE A 33 28.16 -31.13 -10.17
N ASN A 34 27.09 -30.59 -9.57
CA ASN A 34 25.77 -30.46 -10.17
C ASN A 34 25.52 -29.09 -10.84
N GLU A 35 26.51 -28.21 -10.89
CA GLU A 35 26.45 -26.89 -11.53
C GLU A 35 27.04 -26.89 -12.94
N ARG A 36 26.89 -25.77 -13.65
CA ARG A 36 27.47 -25.54 -14.99
C ARG A 36 28.29 -24.27 -14.97
N LEU A 37 29.37 -24.21 -15.74
CA LEU A 37 30.20 -23.02 -15.93
C LEU A 37 30.24 -22.62 -17.39
N ARG A 38 30.44 -21.33 -17.66
CA ARG A 38 30.71 -20.81 -19.00
C ARG A 38 32.21 -20.60 -19.17
N ILE A 39 32.75 -20.99 -20.32
CA ILE A 39 34.12 -20.64 -20.73
C ILE A 39 34.03 -19.85 -22.04
N GLU A 40 34.69 -18.71 -22.09
CA GLU A 40 34.73 -17.83 -23.25
C GLU A 40 36.18 -17.70 -23.76
N PHE A 41 36.39 -17.99 -25.04
CA PHE A 41 37.67 -17.79 -25.72
C PHE A 41 37.56 -16.50 -26.55
N LYS A 42 38.29 -15.45 -26.16
CA LYS A 42 38.22 -14.12 -26.78
C LYS A 42 39.48 -13.84 -27.58
N MET A 43 39.31 -13.28 -28.78
CA MET A 43 40.39 -12.81 -29.64
C MET A 43 40.10 -11.40 -30.15
N ASN A 44 41.13 -10.55 -30.19
CA ASN A 44 41.02 -9.16 -30.67
C ASN A 44 41.26 -8.99 -32.18
N VAL A 45 41.41 -10.11 -32.90
CA VAL A 45 41.61 -10.19 -34.35
C VAL A 45 40.61 -11.16 -34.96
N ASP A 46 40.44 -11.09 -36.29
CA ASP A 46 39.64 -12.10 -37.00
C ASP A 46 40.50 -13.34 -37.27
N GLY A 47 40.71 -14.14 -36.23
CA GLY A 47 41.46 -15.38 -36.30
C GLY A 47 40.71 -16.48 -37.08
N ASP A 48 41.49 -17.26 -37.82
CA ASP A 48 41.05 -18.44 -38.56
C ASP A 48 41.36 -19.73 -37.80
N ASN A 49 40.75 -20.83 -38.21
CA ASN A 49 41.01 -22.20 -37.72
C ASN A 49 40.96 -22.35 -36.19
N PHE A 50 39.99 -21.70 -35.53
CA PHE A 50 39.79 -21.90 -34.09
C PHE A 50 39.51 -23.37 -33.76
N THR A 51 40.35 -23.95 -32.92
CA THR A 51 40.20 -25.31 -32.39
C THR A 51 40.05 -25.26 -30.87
N PRO A 52 38.88 -25.66 -30.33
CA PRO A 52 38.66 -25.66 -28.88
C PRO A 52 39.55 -26.73 -28.20
N PRO A 53 39.86 -26.56 -26.90
CA PRO A 53 40.56 -27.59 -26.16
C PRO A 53 39.71 -28.84 -25.99
N ASN A 54 40.37 -29.98 -25.78
CA ASN A 54 39.69 -31.15 -25.25
C ASN A 54 39.21 -30.85 -23.83
N PHE A 55 37.89 -30.81 -23.64
CA PHE A 55 37.25 -30.54 -22.34
C PHE A 55 37.31 -31.75 -21.39
N THR A 56 38.49 -32.36 -21.23
CA THR A 56 38.66 -33.57 -20.41
C THR A 56 38.28 -33.30 -18.96
N GLY A 57 37.34 -34.09 -18.42
CA GLY A 57 36.78 -33.89 -17.08
C GLY A 57 35.47 -33.07 -17.06
N PHE A 58 35.07 -32.51 -18.20
CA PHE A 58 33.81 -31.81 -18.37
C PHE A 58 32.98 -32.42 -19.51
N GLN A 59 31.67 -32.40 -19.34
CA GLN A 59 30.70 -32.59 -20.41
C GLN A 59 30.36 -31.23 -21.01
N VAL A 60 30.49 -31.11 -22.34
CA VAL A 60 29.99 -29.94 -23.07
C VAL A 60 28.46 -30.04 -23.13
N VAL A 61 27.78 -29.11 -22.47
CA VAL A 61 26.32 -29.07 -22.41
C VAL A 61 25.74 -28.22 -23.53
N ALA A 62 26.44 -27.15 -23.93
CA ALA A 62 26.06 -26.29 -25.05
C ALA A 62 27.27 -25.55 -25.64
N GLY A 63 27.21 -25.20 -26.92
CA GLY A 63 28.24 -24.45 -27.65
C GLY A 63 28.87 -25.23 -28.83
N PRO A 64 29.74 -24.58 -29.63
CA PRO A 64 30.15 -23.18 -29.50
C PRO A 64 29.05 -22.20 -29.89
N SER A 65 28.85 -21.18 -29.06
CA SER A 65 28.18 -19.94 -29.47
C SER A 65 29.24 -18.92 -29.87
N GLN A 66 29.09 -18.31 -31.05
CA GLN A 66 30.05 -17.35 -31.59
C GLN A 66 29.50 -15.94 -31.53
N SER A 67 30.34 -14.98 -31.14
CA SER A 67 30.02 -13.56 -31.11
C SER A 67 31.13 -12.76 -31.78
N VAL A 68 30.76 -11.77 -32.60
CA VAL A 68 31.69 -10.87 -33.28
C VAL A 68 31.23 -9.44 -33.04
N SER A 69 32.14 -8.60 -32.56
CA SER A 69 31.91 -7.18 -32.31
C SER A 69 33.01 -6.35 -32.97
N GLN A 70 32.61 -5.36 -33.78
CA GLN A 70 33.52 -4.41 -34.41
C GLN A 70 33.13 -3.00 -33.96
N SER A 71 34.11 -2.20 -33.58
CA SER A 71 33.93 -0.81 -33.16
C SER A 71 34.97 0.09 -33.79
N TRP A 72 34.52 1.25 -34.27
CA TRP A 72 35.35 2.24 -34.95
C TRP A 72 35.27 3.56 -34.19
N ILE A 73 36.36 3.95 -33.51
CA ILE A 73 36.39 5.17 -32.69
C ILE A 73 37.66 5.96 -33.04
N ASN A 74 37.49 7.25 -33.39
CA ASN A 74 38.59 8.17 -33.72
C ASN A 74 39.62 7.61 -34.73
N GLY A 75 39.14 6.95 -35.78
CA GLY A 75 39.99 6.41 -36.85
C GLY A 75 40.73 5.11 -36.53
N LYS A 76 40.61 4.55 -35.31
CA LYS A 76 41.14 3.24 -34.95
C LYS A 76 40.02 2.19 -34.95
N SER A 77 40.20 1.14 -35.74
CA SER A 77 39.31 -0.04 -35.75
C SER A 77 39.70 -0.98 -34.61
N SER A 78 38.71 -1.49 -33.88
CA SER A 78 38.87 -2.51 -32.84
C SER A 78 37.86 -3.64 -33.09
N MET A 79 38.34 -4.88 -33.05
CA MET A 79 37.57 -6.10 -33.29
C MET A 79 37.65 -6.99 -32.05
N SER A 80 36.57 -7.69 -31.73
CA SER A 80 36.53 -8.74 -30.72
C SER A 80 35.66 -9.88 -31.21
N LYS A 81 36.24 -11.06 -31.36
CA LYS A 81 35.56 -12.31 -31.71
C LYS A 81 35.65 -13.27 -30.53
N SER A 82 34.56 -13.96 -30.19
CA SER A 82 34.57 -14.90 -29.08
C SER A 82 33.80 -16.18 -29.34
N TYR A 83 34.30 -17.28 -28.77
CA TYR A 83 33.69 -18.61 -28.79
C TYR A 83 33.33 -19.02 -27.36
N THR A 84 32.05 -19.27 -27.11
CA THR A 84 31.52 -19.56 -25.78
C THR A 84 31.00 -21.00 -25.69
N TYR A 85 31.39 -21.70 -24.62
CA TYR A 85 30.91 -23.04 -24.28
C TYR A 85 30.33 -23.08 -22.88
N VAL A 86 29.33 -23.92 -22.66
CA VAL A 86 28.78 -24.24 -21.35
C VAL A 86 29.20 -25.65 -20.98
N LEU A 87 29.92 -25.78 -19.88
CA LEU A 87 30.53 -27.03 -19.41
C LEU A 87 29.89 -27.46 -18.10
N LYS A 88 29.72 -28.77 -17.93
CA LYS A 88 29.35 -29.42 -16.66
C LYS A 88 30.48 -30.34 -16.23
N PRO A 89 30.97 -30.27 -14.98
CA PRO A 89 32.03 -31.17 -14.52
C PRO A 89 31.49 -32.61 -14.36
N ASN A 90 32.35 -33.59 -14.63
CA ASN A 90 32.01 -35.02 -14.53
C ASN A 90 32.58 -35.69 -13.27
N LYS A 91 33.50 -35.01 -12.56
CA LYS A 91 34.09 -35.48 -11.30
C LYS A 91 34.47 -34.30 -10.41
N THR A 92 34.57 -34.54 -9.10
CA THR A 92 35.05 -33.57 -8.11
C THR A 92 36.59 -33.47 -8.13
N GLY A 93 37.14 -32.40 -7.55
CA GLY A 93 38.58 -32.13 -7.50
C GLY A 93 39.03 -31.01 -8.43
N LYS A 94 40.34 -30.87 -8.63
CA LYS A 94 40.93 -29.85 -9.53
C LYS A 94 40.88 -30.35 -10.97
N LEU A 95 40.12 -29.66 -11.81
CA LEU A 95 40.03 -29.93 -13.25
C LEU A 95 40.68 -28.80 -14.03
N THR A 96 41.32 -29.11 -15.16
CA THR A 96 42.02 -28.12 -15.98
C THR A 96 41.42 -28.09 -17.39
N ILE A 97 40.97 -26.93 -17.81
CA ILE A 97 40.59 -26.64 -19.20
C ILE A 97 41.89 -26.34 -19.95
N GLN A 98 42.20 -27.13 -20.98
CA GLN A 98 43.43 -27.01 -21.76
C GLN A 98 43.41 -25.78 -22.68
N GLN A 99 44.53 -25.55 -23.37
CA GLN A 99 44.69 -24.41 -24.29
C GLN A 99 43.82 -24.59 -25.55
N ALA A 100 43.13 -23.52 -25.96
CA ALA A 100 42.59 -23.42 -27.31
C ALA A 100 43.67 -22.92 -28.27
N VAL A 101 43.49 -23.16 -29.56
CA VAL A 101 44.42 -22.74 -30.61
C VAL A 101 43.66 -21.98 -31.71
N MET A 102 44.28 -20.94 -32.26
CA MET A 102 43.83 -20.25 -33.47
C MET A 102 45.02 -19.85 -34.35
N THR A 103 44.77 -19.57 -35.62
CA THR A 103 45.79 -19.08 -36.57
C THR A 103 45.44 -17.67 -37.04
N TYR A 104 46.43 -16.78 -37.08
CA TYR A 104 46.30 -15.43 -37.64
C TYR A 104 47.63 -14.99 -38.25
N ASP A 105 47.59 -14.45 -39.47
CA ASP A 105 48.78 -14.09 -40.27
C ASP A 105 49.86 -15.21 -40.25
N GLU A 106 49.44 -16.44 -40.57
CA GLU A 106 50.28 -17.65 -40.63
C GLU A 106 50.94 -18.07 -39.29
N ASN A 107 50.64 -17.38 -38.18
CA ASN A 107 51.14 -17.69 -36.85
C ASN A 107 50.07 -18.36 -35.96
N GLU A 108 50.51 -19.30 -35.12
CA GLU A 108 49.66 -20.03 -34.18
C GLU A 108 49.63 -19.35 -32.80
N TYR A 109 48.44 -19.08 -32.28
CA TYR A 109 48.22 -18.48 -30.96
C TYR A 109 47.48 -19.45 -30.02
N LYS A 110 47.86 -19.46 -28.74
CA LYS A 110 47.30 -20.35 -27.71
C LYS A 110 46.81 -19.61 -26.49
N THR A 111 45.71 -20.06 -25.90
CA THR A 111 45.27 -19.54 -24.60
C THR A 111 46.05 -20.16 -23.45
N ILE A 112 45.95 -19.54 -22.27
CA ILE A 112 46.47 -20.11 -21.02
C ILE A 112 45.46 -21.14 -20.48
N PRO A 113 45.90 -22.31 -19.97
CA PRO A 113 45.00 -23.27 -19.33
C PRO A 113 44.32 -22.68 -18.09
N GLN A 114 43.04 -23.02 -17.89
CA GLN A 114 42.26 -22.55 -16.74
C GLN A 114 42.00 -23.69 -15.74
N ILE A 115 42.28 -23.46 -14.46
CA ILE A 115 42.07 -24.45 -13.39
C ILE A 115 40.74 -24.16 -12.69
N ILE A 116 39.88 -25.16 -12.58
CA ILE A 116 38.56 -25.11 -11.94
C ILE A 116 38.53 -26.07 -10.76
N ASN A 117 38.18 -25.57 -9.57
CA ASN A 117 38.01 -26.36 -8.36
C ASN A 117 36.56 -26.87 -8.24
N VAL A 118 36.33 -28.17 -8.35
CA VAL A 118 35.00 -28.78 -8.30
C VAL A 118 34.71 -29.40 -6.93
N THR A 119 33.68 -28.91 -6.24
CA THR A 119 33.21 -29.42 -4.93
C THR A 119 32.04 -30.40 -5.06
N GLY A 120 31.62 -31.00 -3.94
CA GLY A 120 30.42 -31.84 -3.86
C GLY A 120 29.13 -31.10 -4.25
N ALA A 121 28.05 -31.85 -4.41
CA ALA A 121 26.76 -31.30 -4.84
C ALA A 121 26.19 -30.34 -3.80
N VAL A 122 25.56 -29.26 -4.27
CA VAL A 122 24.86 -28.26 -3.44
C VAL A 122 23.36 -28.34 -3.66
N GLU A 123 22.56 -28.03 -2.64
CA GLU A 123 21.09 -28.15 -2.68
C GLU A 123 20.45 -27.22 -3.71
N THR A 124 21.05 -26.06 -3.98
CA THR A 124 20.59 -25.06 -4.96
C THR A 124 21.69 -24.77 -5.99
N PRO A 125 21.69 -25.45 -7.15
CA PRO A 125 22.75 -25.30 -8.16
C PRO A 125 22.62 -23.98 -8.94
N LYS A 126 23.72 -23.21 -9.02
CA LYS A 126 23.80 -21.95 -9.78
C LYS A 126 23.95 -22.18 -11.29
N GLY A 127 23.40 -21.26 -12.09
CA GLY A 127 23.43 -21.33 -13.55
C GLY A 127 24.81 -21.01 -14.16
N PRO A 128 25.03 -21.27 -15.47
CA PRO A 128 26.30 -21.00 -16.14
C PRO A 128 26.62 -19.51 -16.32
N ASP A 129 25.58 -18.66 -16.28
CA ASP A 129 25.62 -17.21 -16.46
C ASP A 129 25.46 -16.41 -15.16
N ASP A 130 25.49 -17.08 -14.01
CA ASP A 130 25.51 -16.42 -12.70
C ASP A 130 26.88 -15.76 -12.46
N GLN A 131 27.12 -14.67 -13.19
CA GLN A 131 27.98 -13.56 -12.78
C GLN A 131 27.10 -12.36 -12.39
N SER A 132 25.93 -12.61 -11.79
CA SER A 132 25.20 -11.55 -11.12
C SER A 132 26.07 -11.06 -9.96
N ILE A 133 26.35 -9.76 -9.92
CA ILE A 133 26.47 -9.05 -8.64
C ILE A 133 25.29 -9.57 -7.82
N SER A 134 25.55 -10.34 -6.76
CA SER A 134 24.51 -11.08 -6.04
C SER A 134 23.30 -10.19 -5.78
N ALA A 135 22.24 -10.36 -6.57
CA ALA A 135 20.94 -9.78 -6.24
C ALA A 135 20.43 -10.37 -4.91
N ASP A 136 21.02 -11.49 -4.47
CA ASP A 136 20.90 -12.07 -3.12
C ASP A 136 21.34 -11.18 -1.98
N ASP A 137 22.32 -10.30 -2.19
CA ASP A 137 22.68 -9.35 -1.15
C ASP A 137 21.90 -8.03 -1.26
N SER A 138 21.23 -7.72 -2.37
CA SER A 138 20.68 -6.36 -2.53
C SER A 138 19.27 -6.15 -1.98
N ILE A 139 18.49 -7.22 -1.75
CA ILE A 139 17.12 -7.11 -1.24
C ILE A 139 16.87 -8.16 -0.17
N HIS A 140 16.42 -7.69 1.00
CA HIS A 140 16.11 -8.52 2.16
C HIS A 140 14.70 -8.24 2.65
N LEU A 141 13.91 -9.27 2.89
CA LEU A 141 12.63 -9.16 3.55
C LEU A 141 12.76 -9.68 4.97
N VAL A 142 12.35 -8.88 5.96
CA VAL A 142 12.57 -9.18 7.38
C VAL A 142 11.25 -9.02 8.14
N ALA A 143 10.91 -10.05 8.94
CA ALA A 143 9.87 -9.96 9.95
C ALA A 143 10.52 -9.66 11.31
N GLU A 144 10.35 -8.43 11.79
CA GLU A 144 10.75 -8.03 13.14
C GLU A 144 9.63 -8.32 14.12
N VAL A 145 9.93 -9.10 15.16
CA VAL A 145 8.99 -9.42 16.24
C VAL A 145 9.46 -8.75 17.52
N SER A 146 8.56 -8.07 18.24
CA SER A 146 8.93 -7.34 19.47
C SER A 146 9.34 -8.24 20.63
N ASN A 147 8.68 -9.37 20.80
CA ASN A 147 8.96 -10.33 21.86
C ASN A 147 8.77 -11.75 21.31
N SER A 148 9.83 -12.58 21.36
CA SER A 148 9.77 -13.98 20.92
C SER A 148 9.29 -14.94 22.01
N ASN A 149 9.19 -14.48 23.26
CA ASN A 149 8.78 -15.27 24.42
C ASN A 149 7.69 -14.58 25.28
N PRO A 150 6.54 -14.20 24.69
CA PRO A 150 5.45 -13.54 25.42
C PRO A 150 4.70 -14.50 26.35
N TYR A 151 4.00 -13.97 27.35
CA TYR A 151 2.98 -14.71 28.09
C TYR A 151 1.69 -14.88 27.26
N LEU A 152 0.85 -15.83 27.65
CA LEU A 152 -0.50 -15.99 27.09
C LEU A 152 -1.26 -14.65 27.14
N ASN A 153 -1.92 -14.25 26.05
CA ASN A 153 -2.63 -12.98 25.91
C ASN A 153 -1.77 -11.70 26.08
N GLU A 154 -0.44 -11.78 26.12
CA GLU A 154 0.42 -10.60 26.04
C GLU A 154 0.55 -10.13 24.58
N ALA A 155 0.44 -8.82 24.35
CA ALA A 155 0.54 -8.25 23.01
C ALA A 155 1.97 -8.34 22.46
N ILE A 156 2.12 -8.85 21.25
CA ILE A 156 3.36 -8.75 20.46
C ILE A 156 3.08 -8.04 19.14
N ARG A 157 4.06 -7.32 18.62
CA ARG A 157 3.97 -6.72 17.29
C ARG A 157 4.91 -7.43 16.32
N VAL A 158 4.44 -7.53 15.07
CA VAL A 158 5.23 -8.01 13.94
C VAL A 158 5.24 -6.92 12.88
N VAL A 159 6.44 -6.53 12.46
CA VAL A 159 6.67 -5.50 11.45
C VAL A 159 7.45 -6.13 10.30
N TYR A 160 6.85 -6.14 9.11
CA TYR A 160 7.49 -6.64 7.90
C TYR A 160 8.16 -5.49 7.15
N LYS A 161 9.48 -5.55 7.05
CA LYS A 161 10.31 -4.55 6.37
C LYS A 161 11.00 -5.18 5.17
N ILE A 162 10.91 -4.50 4.02
CA ILE A 162 11.75 -4.80 2.88
C ILE A 162 12.92 -3.81 2.86
N TYR A 163 14.13 -4.34 2.92
CA TYR A 163 15.39 -3.60 2.78
C TYR A 163 15.86 -3.75 1.33
N VAL A 164 16.23 -2.63 0.72
CA VAL A 164 16.75 -2.55 -0.64
C VAL A 164 18.06 -1.76 -0.61
N SER A 165 19.10 -2.31 -1.23
CA SER A 165 20.40 -1.64 -1.34
C SER A 165 20.25 -0.32 -2.09
N ASN A 166 21.03 0.68 -1.69
CA ASN A 166 21.00 2.02 -2.31
C ASN A 166 21.39 2.00 -3.80
N GLN A 167 22.09 0.97 -4.25
CA GLN A 167 22.54 0.82 -5.63
C GLN A 167 21.53 0.06 -6.50
N THR A 168 20.46 -0.47 -5.92
CA THR A 168 19.51 -1.36 -6.60
C THR A 168 18.16 -0.69 -6.76
N GLY A 169 17.67 -0.59 -8.00
CA GLY A 169 16.33 -0.09 -8.30
C GLY A 169 15.26 -1.16 -8.10
N VAL A 170 14.13 -0.81 -7.49
CA VAL A 170 12.94 -1.67 -7.42
C VAL A 170 11.79 -0.94 -8.12
N THR A 171 11.16 -1.59 -9.10
CA THR A 171 10.05 -1.02 -9.87
C THR A 171 8.68 -1.36 -9.29
N GLY A 172 8.57 -2.51 -8.61
CA GLY A 172 7.33 -2.96 -7.99
C GLY A 172 7.52 -4.29 -7.27
N TRP A 173 6.48 -4.73 -6.57
CA TRP A 173 6.43 -6.03 -5.92
C TRP A 173 4.99 -6.55 -5.88
N ASN A 174 4.85 -7.87 -5.88
CA ASN A 174 3.59 -8.58 -5.69
C ASN A 174 3.71 -9.50 -4.49
N GLU A 175 2.66 -9.59 -3.68
CA GLU A 175 2.58 -10.55 -2.57
C GLU A 175 2.22 -11.93 -3.14
N LEU A 176 3.12 -12.91 -2.94
CA LEU A 176 2.88 -14.30 -3.34
C LEU A 176 2.16 -15.05 -2.22
N ASP A 177 2.70 -14.95 -1.00
CA ASP A 177 2.14 -15.57 0.20
C ASP A 177 1.97 -14.53 1.31
N SER A 178 0.78 -14.53 1.91
CA SER A 178 0.45 -13.67 3.04
C SER A 178 0.64 -14.42 4.37
N PRO A 179 1.31 -13.82 5.37
CA PRO A 179 1.50 -14.43 6.67
C PRO A 179 0.17 -14.69 7.37
N LYS A 180 -0.01 -15.93 7.81
CA LYS A 180 -1.10 -16.36 8.69
C LYS A 180 -0.61 -16.45 10.12
N TYR A 181 -1.49 -16.08 11.04
CA TYR A 181 -1.23 -16.04 12.48
C TYR A 181 -2.10 -17.07 13.21
N ARG A 182 -1.88 -18.36 12.93
CA ARG A 182 -2.67 -19.42 13.59
C ARG A 182 -2.41 -19.38 15.09
N ASP A 183 -3.45 -19.61 15.89
CA ASP A 183 -3.38 -19.58 17.35
C ASP A 183 -3.08 -18.19 17.96
N PHE A 184 -3.16 -17.13 17.14
CA PHE A 184 -3.15 -15.74 17.59
C PHE A 184 -4.48 -15.07 17.26
N TRP A 185 -4.95 -14.21 18.15
CA TRP A 185 -5.81 -13.12 17.72
C TRP A 185 -4.93 -12.06 17.06
N SER A 186 -5.28 -11.63 15.86
CA SER A 186 -4.44 -10.73 15.06
C SER A 186 -5.23 -9.54 14.55
N GLN A 187 -4.62 -8.36 14.58
CA GLN A 187 -5.15 -7.17 13.92
C GLN A 187 -4.05 -6.49 13.11
N ASN A 188 -4.29 -6.32 11.81
CA ASN A 188 -3.43 -5.52 10.95
C ASN A 188 -3.59 -4.04 11.29
N ILE A 189 -2.46 -3.33 11.37
CA ILE A 189 -2.40 -1.89 11.59
C ILE A 189 -2.18 -1.21 10.25
N ASP A 190 -3.11 -0.33 9.88
CA ASP A 190 -3.05 0.40 8.61
C ASP A 190 -1.98 1.49 8.71
N ASN A 191 -0.87 1.29 8.01
CA ASN A 191 0.17 2.31 7.87
C ASN A 191 -0.06 3.09 6.57
N ARG A 192 -0.92 4.12 6.65
CA ARG A 192 -1.29 4.96 5.49
C ARG A 192 -0.13 5.77 4.93
N ASN A 193 0.89 6.04 5.73
CA ASN A 193 2.09 6.80 5.34
C ASN A 193 3.28 5.86 5.06
N ARG A 194 3.14 5.06 4.00
CA ARG A 194 4.24 4.25 3.45
C ARG A 194 5.31 5.15 2.84
N GLN A 195 6.27 5.56 3.66
CA GLN A 195 7.44 6.31 3.22
C GLN A 195 8.68 5.43 3.26
N VAL A 196 9.54 5.58 2.25
CA VAL A 196 10.87 4.96 2.23
C VAL A 196 11.74 5.65 3.27
N GLN A 197 12.37 4.85 4.13
CA GLN A 197 13.26 5.32 5.18
C GLN A 197 14.67 4.79 4.94
N ASN A 198 15.67 5.48 5.49
CA ASN A 198 17.04 4.98 5.51
C ASN A 198 17.27 4.18 6.80
N GLY A 199 18.01 3.09 6.71
CA GLY A 199 18.34 2.24 7.85
C GLY A 199 19.58 1.39 7.58
N THR A 200 19.86 0.45 8.46
CA THR A 200 20.94 -0.52 8.26
C THR A 200 20.39 -1.93 8.33
N TYR A 201 21.00 -2.84 7.57
CA TYR A 201 20.76 -4.27 7.65
C TYR A 201 22.12 -4.97 7.77
N LEU A 202 22.32 -5.73 8.85
CA LEU A 202 23.59 -6.38 9.19
C LEU A 202 24.82 -5.42 9.19
N GLY A 203 24.61 -4.14 9.53
CA GLY A 203 25.67 -3.13 9.60
C GLY A 203 25.87 -2.32 8.31
N GLU A 204 25.31 -2.76 7.20
CA GLU A 204 25.40 -2.09 5.89
C GLU A 204 24.25 -1.09 5.69
N PRO A 205 24.45 0.01 4.95
CA PRO A 205 23.43 1.03 4.71
C PRO A 205 22.41 0.58 3.66
N TYR A 206 21.13 0.60 4.03
CA TYR A 206 20.00 0.25 3.18
C TYR A 206 18.93 1.34 3.23
N ARG A 207 18.06 1.34 2.23
CA ARG A 207 16.74 1.95 2.34
C ARG A 207 15.72 0.85 2.63
N TYR A 208 14.73 1.14 3.45
CA TYR A 208 13.69 0.17 3.77
C TYR A 208 12.30 0.78 3.72
N LEU A 209 11.32 -0.10 3.53
CA LEU A 209 9.90 0.24 3.55
C LEU A 209 9.18 -0.73 4.48
N VAL A 210 8.33 -0.19 5.37
CA VAL A 210 7.41 -0.99 6.17
C VAL A 210 6.24 -1.39 5.29
N LEU A 211 6.10 -2.69 5.03
CA LEU A 211 5.08 -3.24 4.14
C LEU A 211 3.79 -3.57 4.89
N ARG A 212 3.93 -4.15 6.08
CA ARG A 212 2.81 -4.60 6.91
C ARG A 212 3.19 -4.53 8.38
N GLU A 213 2.22 -4.15 9.19
CA GLU A 213 2.29 -4.14 10.64
C GLU A 213 1.08 -4.89 11.19
N ALA A 214 1.32 -5.75 12.17
CA ALA A 214 0.27 -6.47 12.85
C ALA A 214 0.55 -6.55 14.35
N VAL A 215 -0.51 -6.49 15.15
CA VAL A 215 -0.48 -6.84 16.56
C VAL A 215 -1.13 -8.19 16.76
N LEU A 216 -0.44 -9.06 17.49
CA LEU A 216 -0.82 -10.44 17.75
C LEU A 216 -0.94 -10.67 19.25
N TYR A 217 -1.94 -11.46 19.64
CA TYR A 217 -2.17 -11.91 21.00
C TYR A 217 -2.23 -13.44 21.01
N PRO A 218 -1.26 -14.14 21.62
CA PRO A 218 -1.22 -15.59 21.60
C PRO A 218 -2.39 -16.16 22.40
N GLN A 219 -3.16 -17.06 21.78
CA GLN A 219 -4.33 -17.71 22.38
C GLN A 219 -4.01 -19.11 22.92
N LYS A 220 -2.77 -19.57 22.75
CA LYS A 220 -2.29 -20.87 23.23
C LYS A 220 -0.83 -20.77 23.68
N THR A 221 -0.46 -21.59 24.66
CA THR A 221 0.92 -21.66 25.16
C THR A 221 1.75 -22.69 24.39
N GLY A 222 3.08 -22.57 24.49
CA GLY A 222 4.02 -23.40 23.74
C GLY A 222 4.54 -22.73 22.46
N LYS A 223 5.02 -23.54 21.52
CA LYS A 223 5.65 -23.08 20.28
C LYS A 223 4.58 -22.78 19.24
N LEU A 224 4.38 -21.50 18.94
CA LEU A 224 3.49 -21.01 17.89
C LEU A 224 4.30 -20.55 16.69
N GLU A 225 3.75 -20.73 15.49
CA GLU A 225 4.42 -20.38 14.24
C GLU A 225 3.70 -19.22 13.55
N ILE A 226 4.49 -18.25 13.10
CA ILE A 226 4.07 -17.20 12.18
C ILE A 226 4.56 -17.61 10.79
N GLU A 227 3.61 -17.84 9.88
CA GLU A 227 3.91 -18.17 8.48
C GLU A 227 4.67 -17.01 7.81
N PRO A 228 5.58 -17.29 6.87
CA PRO A 228 6.37 -16.26 6.19
C PRO A 228 5.51 -15.34 5.32
N LEU A 229 5.93 -14.08 5.20
CA LEU A 229 5.55 -13.21 4.08
C LEU A 229 6.51 -13.47 2.91
N THR A 230 5.97 -13.76 1.73
CA THR A 230 6.76 -13.98 0.51
C THR A 230 6.32 -13.02 -0.58
N LEU A 231 7.28 -12.35 -1.21
CA LEU A 231 7.06 -11.36 -2.25
C LEU A 231 7.82 -11.73 -3.52
N ASP A 232 7.22 -11.43 -4.67
CA ASP A 232 7.93 -11.32 -5.95
C ASP A 232 8.26 -9.84 -6.20
N VAL A 233 9.54 -9.50 -6.19
CA VAL A 233 10.05 -8.13 -6.31
C VAL A 233 10.69 -7.95 -7.67
N GLN A 234 10.30 -6.90 -8.38
CA GLN A 234 10.88 -6.53 -9.67
C GLN A 234 12.09 -5.63 -9.47
N VAL A 235 13.27 -6.16 -9.77
CA VAL A 235 14.57 -5.55 -9.50
C VAL A 235 15.23 -5.10 -10.79
N GLN A 236 15.75 -3.88 -10.82
CA GLN A 236 16.58 -3.40 -11.92
C GLN A 236 18.02 -3.83 -11.70
N VAL A 237 18.51 -4.68 -12.60
CA VAL A 237 19.91 -5.12 -12.64
C VAL A 237 20.62 -4.51 -13.85
N PRO A 238 21.86 -4.02 -13.70
CA PRO A 238 22.63 -3.53 -14.83
C PRO A 238 22.97 -4.69 -15.79
N THR A 239 22.79 -4.45 -17.07
CA THR A 239 23.22 -5.35 -18.14
C THR A 239 24.64 -5.01 -18.57
N ASN A 240 25.28 -5.92 -19.29
CA ASN A 240 26.64 -5.70 -19.81
C ASN A 240 26.69 -4.71 -20.99
N ARG A 241 25.53 -4.18 -21.43
CA ARG A 241 25.44 -3.16 -22.49
C ARG A 241 25.48 -1.78 -21.87
N ARG A 242 26.20 -0.85 -22.48
CA ARG A 242 26.27 0.56 -22.05
C ARG A 242 25.78 1.48 -23.16
N ASP A 243 25.20 2.61 -22.79
CA ASP A 243 24.81 3.67 -23.72
C ASP A 243 26.03 4.48 -24.21
N PHE A 244 25.79 5.40 -25.15
CA PHE A 244 26.81 6.31 -25.69
C PHE A 244 27.45 7.22 -24.62
N PHE A 245 26.79 7.40 -23.47
CA PHE A 245 27.27 8.17 -22.33
C PHE A 245 27.92 7.29 -21.23
N GLY A 246 28.16 6.01 -21.51
CA GLY A 246 28.82 5.06 -20.60
C GLY A 246 27.94 4.53 -19.47
N ARG A 247 26.62 4.79 -19.47
CA ARG A 247 25.68 4.30 -18.46
C ARG A 247 25.26 2.87 -18.81
N PRO A 248 25.26 1.94 -17.84
CA PRO A 248 24.78 0.58 -18.10
C PRO A 248 23.28 0.59 -18.38
N TYR A 249 22.84 -0.09 -19.44
CA TYR A 249 21.42 -0.40 -19.64
C TYR A 249 20.95 -1.29 -18.49
N THR A 250 19.81 -1.00 -17.89
CA THR A 250 19.21 -1.86 -16.86
C THR A 250 18.13 -2.75 -17.46
N THR A 251 17.98 -3.95 -16.92
CA THR A 251 16.84 -4.84 -17.20
C THR A 251 16.13 -5.17 -15.91
N THR A 252 14.83 -5.45 -15.99
CA THR A 252 14.02 -5.80 -14.83
C THR A 252 13.96 -7.32 -14.71
N VAL A 253 14.38 -7.85 -13.56
CA VAL A 253 14.31 -9.27 -13.24
C VAL A 253 13.39 -9.45 -12.03
N SER A 254 12.52 -10.45 -12.08
CA SER A 254 11.67 -10.85 -10.95
C SER A 254 12.50 -11.66 -9.96
N LYS A 255 12.38 -11.32 -8.68
CA LYS A 255 13.09 -11.96 -7.58
C LYS A 255 12.14 -12.26 -6.44
N THR A 256 12.04 -13.52 -6.08
CA THR A 256 11.32 -13.96 -4.88
C THR A 256 12.14 -13.69 -3.62
N VAL A 257 11.57 -13.00 -2.63
CA VAL A 257 12.14 -12.78 -1.30
C VAL A 257 11.15 -13.21 -0.23
N SER A 258 11.64 -13.78 0.87
CA SER A 258 10.81 -14.25 1.97
C SER A 258 11.34 -13.76 3.32
N ALA A 259 10.43 -13.41 4.23
CA ALA A 259 10.76 -13.03 5.61
C ALA A 259 11.22 -14.21 6.49
N GLY A 260 11.05 -15.43 5.97
CA GLY A 260 11.19 -16.68 6.72
C GLY A 260 10.07 -16.87 7.73
N LYS A 261 9.86 -18.13 8.14
CA LYS A 261 8.96 -18.45 9.25
C LYS A 261 9.55 -17.95 10.57
N ARG A 262 8.69 -17.55 11.51
CA ARG A 262 9.10 -17.14 12.86
C ARG A 262 8.41 -18.00 13.90
N GLU A 263 9.19 -18.52 14.84
CA GLU A 263 8.70 -19.32 15.96
C GLU A 263 8.62 -18.45 17.22
N ILE A 264 7.46 -18.44 17.88
CA ILE A 264 7.18 -17.71 19.12
C ILE A 264 6.95 -18.72 20.23
N THR A 265 7.74 -18.65 21.31
CA THR A 265 7.61 -19.56 22.45
C THR A 265 6.79 -18.91 23.54
N VAL A 266 5.48 -19.16 23.54
CA VAL A 266 4.53 -18.54 24.47
C VAL A 266 4.62 -19.20 25.84
N LYS A 267 4.93 -18.40 26.87
CA LYS A 267 5.02 -18.82 28.27
C LYS A 267 3.63 -19.03 28.86
N ASN A 268 3.53 -20.01 29.76
CA ASN A 268 2.40 -20.11 30.67
C ASN A 268 2.42 -18.94 31.66
N LEU A 269 1.25 -18.46 32.04
CA LEU A 269 1.13 -17.54 33.17
C LEU A 269 1.59 -18.25 34.47
N PRO A 270 2.26 -17.56 35.41
CA PRO A 270 2.72 -18.18 36.65
C PRO A 270 1.58 -18.85 37.43
N ALA A 271 1.82 -20.04 37.98
CA ALA A 271 0.83 -20.70 38.85
C ALA A 271 0.86 -20.13 40.28
N VAL A 272 2.05 -19.74 40.73
CA VAL A 272 2.27 -19.16 42.06
C VAL A 272 1.73 -17.74 42.07
N GLY A 273 0.96 -17.39 43.12
CA GLY A 273 0.39 -16.05 43.29
C GLY A 273 -0.84 -15.77 42.42
N ARG A 274 -1.36 -16.75 41.67
CA ARG A 274 -2.58 -16.58 40.87
C ARG A 274 -3.82 -16.49 41.77
N PRO A 275 -4.54 -15.35 41.77
CA PRO A 275 -5.78 -15.21 42.53
C PRO A 275 -6.90 -16.10 41.98
N ALA A 276 -7.83 -16.52 42.85
CA ALA A 276 -9.00 -17.30 42.44
C ALA A 276 -9.95 -16.52 41.52
N SER A 277 -9.95 -15.19 41.60
CA SER A 277 -10.73 -14.28 40.76
C SER A 277 -10.17 -14.08 39.35
N PHE A 278 -9.02 -14.68 39.02
CA PHE A 278 -8.32 -14.41 37.76
C PHE A 278 -9.04 -15.03 36.55
N THR A 279 -9.56 -14.18 35.67
CA THR A 279 -10.31 -14.56 34.45
C THR A 279 -9.51 -14.44 33.16
N GLY A 280 -8.19 -14.21 33.23
CA GLY A 280 -7.33 -14.11 32.03
C GLY A 280 -7.00 -12.69 31.57
N ALA A 281 -7.17 -11.68 32.42
CA ALA A 281 -6.75 -10.30 32.15
C ALA A 281 -5.22 -10.15 32.21
N VAL A 282 -4.60 -9.72 31.11
CA VAL A 282 -3.14 -9.55 30.98
C VAL A 282 -2.83 -8.16 30.44
N GLY A 283 -2.08 -7.37 31.21
CA GLY A 283 -1.77 -5.98 30.91
C GLY A 283 -1.69 -5.10 32.16
N ASP A 284 -1.98 -3.82 31.98
CA ASP A 284 -2.08 -2.82 33.05
C ASP A 284 -3.45 -2.17 33.02
N PHE A 285 -4.16 -2.25 34.14
CA PHE A 285 -5.58 -1.96 34.22
C PHE A 285 -5.96 -1.20 35.48
N ASP A 286 -6.94 -0.32 35.32
CA ASP A 286 -7.72 0.27 36.39
C ASP A 286 -9.14 -0.29 36.36
N PHE A 287 -9.77 -0.38 37.53
CA PHE A 287 -11.05 -1.05 37.73
C PHE A 287 -12.00 -0.18 38.54
N LYS A 288 -13.24 -0.06 38.06
CA LYS A 288 -14.26 0.79 38.68
C LYS A 288 -15.63 0.15 38.57
N VAL A 289 -16.36 0.15 39.68
CA VAL A 289 -17.76 -0.27 39.75
C VAL A 289 -18.59 0.92 40.24
N GLU A 290 -19.65 1.25 39.52
CA GLU A 290 -20.53 2.37 39.84
C GLU A 290 -21.99 2.00 39.67
N ILE A 291 -22.86 2.59 40.48
CA ILE A 291 -24.31 2.60 40.30
C ILE A 291 -24.74 4.02 39.91
N ASP A 292 -25.72 4.15 39.05
CA ASP A 292 -26.24 5.45 38.62
C ASP A 292 -27.04 6.17 39.73
N ARG A 293 -27.67 5.41 40.63
CA ARG A 293 -28.43 5.94 41.77
C ARG A 293 -28.24 5.06 43.01
N ALA A 294 -28.10 5.70 44.17
CA ALA A 294 -27.99 5.03 45.47
C ALA A 294 -29.33 4.94 46.24
N GLN A 295 -30.34 5.68 45.78
CA GLN A 295 -31.70 5.67 46.34
C GLN A 295 -32.74 5.67 45.22
N LEU A 296 -33.76 4.81 45.34
CA LEU A 296 -34.86 4.67 44.38
C LEU A 296 -36.10 4.01 45.03
N ASP A 297 -37.23 4.02 44.34
CA ASP A 297 -38.44 3.32 44.78
C ASP A 297 -38.42 1.83 44.41
N ALA A 298 -39.14 0.99 45.16
CA ALA A 298 -39.32 -0.42 44.83
C ALA A 298 -39.99 -0.60 43.46
N GLY A 299 -39.43 -1.49 42.63
CA GLY A 299 -39.85 -1.69 41.24
C GLY A 299 -39.19 -0.77 40.22
N GLU A 300 -38.50 0.30 40.65
CA GLU A 300 -37.68 1.12 39.75
C GLU A 300 -36.35 0.41 39.44
N SER A 301 -35.83 0.52 38.21
CA SER A 301 -34.55 -0.07 37.83
C SER A 301 -33.39 0.89 38.03
N LEU A 302 -32.25 0.38 38.48
CA LEU A 302 -30.96 1.09 38.45
C LEU A 302 -29.98 0.42 37.49
N THR A 303 -28.97 1.16 37.08
CA THR A 303 -27.86 0.64 36.26
C THR A 303 -26.59 0.50 37.08
N ALA A 304 -26.06 -0.72 37.20
CA ALA A 304 -24.77 -1.00 37.79
C ALA A 304 -23.73 -1.26 36.69
N SER A 305 -22.72 -0.40 36.60
CA SER A 305 -21.66 -0.47 35.58
C SER A 305 -20.37 -1.01 36.19
N ILE A 306 -19.87 -2.12 35.65
CA ILE A 306 -18.55 -2.67 35.93
C ILE A 306 -17.64 -2.30 34.77
N SER A 307 -16.57 -1.54 35.02
CA SER A 307 -15.68 -1.04 33.97
C SER A 307 -14.21 -1.31 34.26
N VAL A 308 -13.47 -1.66 33.21
CA VAL A 308 -12.01 -1.78 33.20
C VAL A 308 -11.46 -0.86 32.14
N SER A 309 -10.43 -0.08 32.50
CA SER A 309 -9.71 0.78 31.57
C SER A 309 -8.21 0.53 31.64
N GLY A 310 -7.48 0.72 30.55
CA GLY A 310 -6.03 0.51 30.54
C GLY A 310 -5.51 0.01 29.21
N SER A 311 -4.44 -0.80 29.26
CA SER A 311 -3.79 -1.41 28.09
C SER A 311 -3.51 -2.89 28.33
N GLY A 312 -3.87 -3.73 27.38
CA GLY A 312 -3.72 -5.18 27.52
C GLY A 312 -4.58 -5.96 26.53
N ASN A 313 -5.17 -7.08 26.95
CA ASN A 313 -6.05 -7.92 26.14
C ASN A 313 -7.55 -7.56 26.26
N LEU A 314 -7.89 -6.26 26.27
CA LEU A 314 -9.24 -5.75 26.57
C LEU A 314 -10.39 -6.44 25.83
N LYS A 315 -10.27 -6.72 24.53
CA LYS A 315 -11.34 -7.38 23.76
C LYS A 315 -11.47 -8.89 24.02
N LEU A 316 -10.48 -9.48 24.67
CA LEU A 316 -10.34 -10.93 24.86
C LEU A 316 -10.58 -11.36 26.32
N MET A 317 -10.73 -10.40 27.23
CA MET A 317 -10.94 -10.66 28.66
C MET A 317 -12.43 -10.64 29.02
N GLU A 318 -12.77 -11.36 30.09
CA GLU A 318 -14.08 -11.33 30.70
C GLU A 318 -14.03 -10.57 32.03
N LEU A 319 -15.02 -9.70 32.25
CA LEU A 319 -15.17 -8.98 33.50
C LEU A 319 -15.81 -9.86 34.58
N PRO A 320 -15.48 -9.65 35.86
CA PRO A 320 -16.13 -10.34 36.96
C PRO A 320 -17.63 -10.01 36.99
N LYS A 321 -18.46 -11.02 37.30
CA LYS A 321 -19.91 -10.85 37.37
C LYS A 321 -20.31 -10.11 38.65
N LEU A 322 -21.32 -9.23 38.54
CA LEU A 322 -21.94 -8.58 39.70
C LEU A 322 -22.64 -9.63 40.57
N LYS A 323 -22.32 -9.68 41.86
CA LYS A 323 -23.05 -10.49 42.85
C LYS A 323 -23.99 -9.57 43.60
N ALA A 324 -25.26 -9.93 43.67
CA ALA A 324 -26.27 -9.19 44.43
C ALA A 324 -27.07 -10.15 45.34
N PRO A 325 -27.66 -9.66 46.43
CA PRO A 325 -28.61 -10.43 47.23
C PRO A 325 -29.80 -10.93 46.41
N GLN A 326 -30.42 -12.05 46.80
CA GLN A 326 -31.57 -12.64 46.09
C GLN A 326 -32.81 -11.72 45.99
N SER A 327 -32.86 -10.69 46.83
CA SER A 327 -33.91 -9.66 46.80
C SER A 327 -33.75 -8.66 45.64
N LEU A 328 -32.60 -8.64 44.97
CA LEU A 328 -32.33 -7.83 43.78
C LEU A 328 -32.33 -8.73 42.54
N GLU A 329 -33.23 -8.44 41.61
CA GLU A 329 -33.26 -9.10 40.31
C GLU A 329 -32.22 -8.45 39.39
N VAL A 330 -31.22 -9.23 38.96
CA VAL A 330 -30.11 -8.74 38.13
C VAL A 330 -30.23 -9.34 36.73
N TYR A 331 -30.40 -8.48 35.74
CA TYR A 331 -30.47 -8.88 34.34
C TYR A 331 -29.08 -9.09 33.73
N GLU A 332 -29.01 -9.78 32.59
CA GLU A 332 -27.76 -9.93 31.84
C GLU A 332 -27.23 -8.56 31.39
N PRO A 333 -25.92 -8.33 31.48
CA PRO A 333 -25.35 -7.01 31.20
C PRO A 333 -25.24 -6.73 29.70
N GLU A 334 -25.36 -5.46 29.34
CA GLU A 334 -24.94 -4.96 28.03
C GLU A 334 -23.45 -4.62 28.05
N ARG A 335 -22.65 -5.21 27.15
CA ARG A 335 -21.21 -4.94 27.04
C ARG A 335 -20.91 -3.80 26.06
N LYS A 336 -20.20 -2.78 26.54
CA LYS A 336 -19.68 -1.66 25.73
C LYS A 336 -18.16 -1.74 25.62
N ASN A 337 -17.65 -1.74 24.39
CA ASN A 337 -16.21 -1.85 24.09
C ASN A 337 -15.68 -0.59 23.41
N ASN A 338 -15.04 0.29 24.17
CA ASN A 338 -14.35 1.48 23.66
C ASN A 338 -12.85 1.22 23.57
N VAL A 339 -12.45 0.32 22.68
CA VAL A 339 -11.07 -0.17 22.57
C VAL A 339 -10.47 0.18 21.21
N THR A 340 -9.35 0.90 21.25
CA THR A 340 -8.50 1.17 20.09
C THR A 340 -7.30 0.22 20.06
N THR A 341 -6.95 -0.28 18.88
CA THR A 341 -5.76 -1.12 18.69
C THR A 341 -4.76 -0.35 17.83
N ASN A 342 -3.57 -0.12 18.34
CA ASN A 342 -2.44 0.45 17.60
C ASN A 342 -1.28 -0.57 17.57
N ILE A 343 -0.12 -0.20 17.02
CA ILE A 343 1.04 -1.11 16.91
C ILE A 343 1.63 -1.55 18.27
N TYR A 344 1.27 -0.89 19.36
CA TYR A 344 1.73 -1.22 20.72
C TYR A 344 0.75 -2.11 21.49
N GLY A 345 -0.45 -2.37 20.94
CA GLY A 345 -1.48 -3.16 21.61
C GLY A 345 -2.85 -2.49 21.62
N MET A 346 -3.77 -3.08 22.38
CA MET A 346 -5.07 -2.52 22.68
C MET A 346 -4.97 -1.56 23.87
N ARG A 347 -5.65 -0.43 23.75
CA ARG A 347 -5.85 0.55 24.83
C ARG A 347 -7.26 1.12 24.76
N GLY A 348 -7.85 1.36 25.92
CA GLY A 348 -9.20 1.93 26.03
C GLY A 348 -9.93 1.43 27.26
N SER A 349 -11.24 1.25 27.13
CA SER A 349 -12.09 0.71 28.20
C SER A 349 -13.14 -0.27 27.70
N ILE A 350 -13.49 -1.21 28.58
CA ILE A 350 -14.63 -2.11 28.44
C ILE A 350 -15.53 -1.94 29.65
N ALA A 351 -16.84 -2.01 29.46
CA ALA A 351 -17.81 -1.92 30.55
C ALA A 351 -18.98 -2.87 30.34
N ASP A 352 -19.40 -3.54 31.42
CA ASP A 352 -20.61 -4.35 31.49
C ASP A 352 -21.64 -3.60 32.33
N SER A 353 -22.77 -3.22 31.71
CA SER A 353 -23.85 -2.48 32.36
C SER A 353 -25.01 -3.42 32.70
N TYR A 354 -25.23 -3.67 33.98
CA TYR A 354 -26.30 -4.50 34.53
C TYR A 354 -27.52 -3.65 34.88
N THR A 355 -28.71 -4.09 34.48
CA THR A 355 -29.96 -3.56 35.01
C THR A 355 -30.32 -4.34 36.28
N VAL A 356 -30.52 -3.63 37.38
CA VAL A 356 -30.85 -4.22 38.68
C VAL A 356 -32.20 -3.67 39.14
N VAL A 357 -33.13 -4.55 39.52
CA VAL A 357 -34.48 -4.20 39.96
C VAL A 357 -34.73 -4.73 41.38
N PRO A 358 -34.89 -3.85 42.38
CA PRO A 358 -35.33 -4.24 43.71
C PRO A 358 -36.84 -4.45 43.74
N GLN A 359 -37.29 -5.59 44.26
CA GLN A 359 -38.72 -5.92 44.33
C GLN A 359 -39.40 -5.32 45.58
N TYR A 360 -38.65 -5.03 46.64
CA TYR A 360 -39.18 -4.56 47.92
C TYR A 360 -38.33 -3.42 48.50
N GLY A 361 -38.94 -2.60 49.37
CA GLY A 361 -38.24 -1.55 50.11
C GLY A 361 -37.28 -2.12 51.16
N GLY A 362 -36.18 -1.41 51.41
CA GLY A 362 -35.15 -1.83 52.37
C GLY A 362 -33.76 -1.28 52.06
N LYS A 363 -32.77 -1.72 52.85
CA LYS A 363 -31.35 -1.40 52.64
C LYS A 363 -30.65 -2.65 52.10
N TYR A 364 -30.18 -2.58 50.86
CA TYR A 364 -29.43 -3.65 50.23
C TYR A 364 -27.95 -3.32 50.16
N VAL A 365 -27.12 -4.31 50.46
CA VAL A 365 -25.67 -4.21 50.34
C VAL A 365 -25.25 -4.92 49.07
N ILE A 366 -24.62 -4.19 48.15
CA ILE A 366 -23.94 -4.77 46.99
C ILE A 366 -22.49 -5.06 47.40
N PRO A 367 -22.08 -6.34 47.49
CA PRO A 367 -20.76 -6.70 47.94
C PRO A 367 -19.67 -6.19 46.97
N PRO A 368 -18.45 -5.95 47.48
CA PRO A 368 -17.28 -5.64 46.66
C PRO A 368 -17.08 -6.65 45.53
N VAL A 369 -16.80 -6.15 44.34
CA VAL A 369 -16.38 -6.96 43.19
C VAL A 369 -14.86 -6.99 43.15
N GLU A 370 -14.30 -8.19 43.09
CA GLU A 370 -12.87 -8.42 42.96
C GLU A 370 -12.51 -8.59 41.48
N PHE A 371 -11.55 -7.81 41.02
CA PHE A 371 -10.94 -7.92 39.70
C PHE A 371 -9.45 -8.20 39.85
N SER A 372 -8.94 -9.23 39.18
CA SER A 372 -7.51 -9.52 39.17
C SER A 372 -6.94 -9.63 37.76
N TYR A 373 -5.70 -9.19 37.62
CA TYR A 373 -4.97 -9.17 36.35
C TYR A 373 -3.49 -9.51 36.56
N PHE A 374 -2.84 -9.92 35.48
CA PHE A 374 -1.40 -10.18 35.44
C PHE A 374 -0.68 -9.06 34.67
N ASP A 375 0.29 -8.42 35.30
CA ASP A 375 1.16 -7.42 34.66
C ASP A 375 2.41 -8.12 34.11
N PRO A 376 2.55 -8.27 32.77
CA PRO A 376 3.68 -8.97 32.16
C PRO A 376 5.02 -8.22 32.34
N THR A 377 4.99 -6.92 32.64
CA THR A 377 6.21 -6.12 32.87
C THR A 377 6.76 -6.36 34.27
N LYS A 378 5.87 -6.46 35.26
CA LYS A 378 6.23 -6.74 36.66
C LYS A 378 6.27 -8.23 36.99
N GLU A 379 5.80 -9.07 36.07
CA GLU A 379 5.66 -10.53 36.21
C GLU A 379 4.87 -10.94 37.47
N GLN A 380 3.86 -10.14 37.84
CA GLN A 380 3.10 -10.30 39.08
C GLN A 380 1.60 -10.10 38.87
N TYR A 381 0.81 -10.73 39.74
CA TYR A 381 -0.64 -10.57 39.80
C TYR A 381 -1.02 -9.39 40.69
N PHE A 382 -2.03 -8.63 40.26
CA PHE A 382 -2.62 -7.54 41.02
C PHE A 382 -4.11 -7.78 41.22
N ILE A 383 -4.62 -7.37 42.38
CA ILE A 383 -6.03 -7.43 42.75
C ILE A 383 -6.54 -6.02 42.97
N LYS A 384 -7.69 -5.70 42.38
CA LYS A 384 -8.42 -4.45 42.52
C LYS A 384 -9.82 -4.78 43.04
N ASN A 385 -10.17 -4.20 44.17
CA ASN A 385 -11.49 -4.37 44.76
C ASN A 385 -12.30 -3.10 44.59
N SER A 386 -13.58 -3.23 44.26
CA SER A 386 -14.51 -2.12 44.37
C SER A 386 -14.84 -1.83 45.85
N ALA A 387 -15.38 -0.64 46.11
CA ALA A 387 -16.03 -0.39 47.38
C ALA A 387 -17.33 -1.20 47.49
N GLU A 388 -17.75 -1.47 48.72
CA GLU A 388 -19.12 -1.90 49.02
C GLU A 388 -20.07 -0.74 48.74
N MET A 389 -21.23 -1.03 48.14
CA MET A 389 -22.23 -0.02 47.81
C MET A 389 -23.53 -0.30 48.55
N LEU A 390 -24.05 0.72 49.24
CA LEU A 390 -25.34 0.68 49.93
C LEU A 390 -26.43 1.24 49.02
N LEU A 391 -27.46 0.44 48.80
CA LEU A 391 -28.66 0.80 48.05
C LEU A 391 -29.83 0.98 49.01
N MET A 392 -30.43 2.17 49.02
CA MET A 392 -31.63 2.47 49.78
C MET A 392 -32.84 2.39 48.86
N VAL A 393 -33.79 1.52 49.18
CA VAL A 393 -35.01 1.35 48.38
C VAL A 393 -36.20 1.76 49.22
N ASP A 394 -36.93 2.76 48.74
CA ASP A 394 -38.14 3.25 49.37
C ASP A 394 -39.33 2.36 48.93
N GLY A 395 -40.19 1.96 49.88
CA GLY A 395 -41.34 1.10 49.62
C GLY A 395 -41.63 0.12 50.75
N ASP A 396 -42.62 -0.75 50.54
CA ASP A 396 -43.01 -1.75 51.52
C ASP A 396 -41.91 -2.81 51.68
N ALA A 397 -41.53 -3.07 52.94
CA ALA A 397 -40.62 -4.15 53.27
C ALA A 397 -41.26 -5.51 52.93
N PRO A 398 -40.46 -6.53 52.57
CA PRO A 398 -41.00 -7.87 52.37
C PRO A 398 -41.62 -8.32 53.70
N THR A 399 -42.94 -8.47 53.72
CA THR A 399 -43.63 -9.02 54.88
C THR A 399 -43.23 -10.48 54.98
N THR A 400 -42.38 -10.82 55.96
CA THR A 400 -42.23 -12.21 56.41
C THR A 400 -43.59 -12.68 56.87
N ALA A 401 -44.31 -13.39 56.00
CA ALA A 401 -45.48 -14.17 56.39
C ALA A 401 -45.07 -15.04 57.57
N GLY A 402 -45.73 -14.79 58.71
CA GLY A 402 -45.36 -15.36 59.99
C GLY A 402 -45.26 -16.88 59.94
N ALA A 403 -44.29 -17.39 60.67
CA ALA A 403 -44.29 -18.75 61.17
C ALA A 403 -45.55 -18.96 62.02
N ASN A 404 -46.65 -19.34 61.38
CA ASN A 404 -47.81 -19.93 62.04
C ASN A 404 -47.83 -21.41 61.72
N THR A 405 -47.55 -22.18 62.76
CA THR A 405 -47.81 -23.60 62.92
C THR A 405 -49.16 -24.00 62.35
N VAL A 406 -49.17 -24.84 61.32
CA VAL A 406 -50.37 -25.59 60.92
C VAL A 406 -50.10 -27.05 61.18
N ALA A 407 -50.59 -27.51 62.33
CA ALA A 407 -50.88 -28.90 62.57
C ALA A 407 -52.16 -29.28 61.82
N SER A 408 -52.08 -30.42 61.11
CA SER A 408 -53.15 -31.33 60.70
C SER A 408 -54.48 -30.75 60.19
N SER A 409 -54.80 -31.02 58.92
CA SER A 409 -55.75 -32.08 58.57
C SER A 409 -55.75 -32.30 57.05
N GLY A 410 -56.05 -33.54 56.66
CA GLY A 410 -55.84 -34.07 55.32
C GLY A 410 -56.84 -33.64 54.26
N ASN A 411 -56.40 -33.92 53.04
CA ASN A 411 -57.14 -34.10 51.79
C ASN A 411 -57.70 -32.87 51.08
N GLU A 412 -56.98 -32.57 50.00
CA GLU A 412 -57.48 -32.17 48.69
C GLU A 412 -58.36 -30.93 48.63
N LYS A 413 -57.70 -29.77 48.61
CA LYS A 413 -58.17 -28.66 47.79
C LYS A 413 -57.03 -28.16 46.91
N ARG A 414 -57.25 -28.38 45.62
CA ARG A 414 -56.51 -27.84 44.47
C ARG A 414 -56.03 -26.41 44.75
N ASN A 415 -54.77 -26.15 44.41
CA ASN A 415 -54.22 -24.81 44.28
C ASN A 415 -55.13 -23.99 43.35
N LEU A 416 -55.95 -23.12 43.93
CA LEU A 416 -56.60 -22.03 43.21
C LEU A 416 -55.51 -20.99 42.95
N ILE A 417 -54.99 -21.02 41.73
CA ILE A 417 -54.26 -19.90 41.16
C ILE A 417 -55.30 -18.80 40.94
N GLU A 418 -55.12 -17.65 41.59
CA GLU A 418 -55.89 -16.46 41.30
C GLU A 418 -55.72 -16.10 39.82
N ASN A 419 -56.80 -16.23 39.06
CA ASN A 419 -56.87 -15.82 37.67
C ASN A 419 -56.83 -14.30 37.60
N ASN A 420 -55.63 -13.69 37.49
CA ASN A 420 -55.53 -12.38 36.83
C ASN A 420 -54.15 -11.94 36.28
N ALA A 421 -53.26 -12.84 35.86
CA ALA A 421 -52.10 -12.39 35.04
C ALA A 421 -51.39 -13.45 34.16
N ALA A 422 -51.95 -14.65 33.92
CA ALA A 422 -51.17 -15.73 33.28
C ALA A 422 -51.36 -15.93 31.76
N PHE A 423 -52.23 -15.18 31.08
CA PHE A 423 -52.34 -15.24 29.61
C PHE A 423 -52.62 -13.85 29.02
N ALA A 424 -51.58 -13.03 28.89
CA ALA A 424 -51.62 -11.98 27.88
C ALA A 424 -51.60 -12.66 26.50
N PHE A 425 -52.55 -12.30 25.63
CA PHE A 425 -52.61 -12.80 24.26
C PHE A 425 -51.27 -12.53 23.54
N ILE A 426 -50.57 -13.58 23.11
CA ILE A 426 -49.23 -13.46 22.50
C ILE A 426 -49.29 -12.75 21.11
N LYS A 427 -50.48 -12.54 20.54
CA LYS A 427 -50.73 -11.64 19.40
C LYS A 427 -52.24 -11.57 19.18
N ALA A 428 -52.87 -10.43 19.45
CA ALA A 428 -54.29 -10.22 19.16
C ALA A 428 -54.56 -9.92 17.67
N GLU A 429 -53.51 -9.61 16.89
CA GLU A 429 -53.62 -9.29 15.47
C GLU A 429 -52.70 -10.18 14.63
N THR A 430 -53.26 -10.75 13.57
CA THR A 430 -52.57 -11.62 12.61
C THR A 430 -52.46 -10.88 11.28
N GLN A 431 -51.23 -10.61 10.82
CA GLN A 431 -50.98 -10.19 9.44
C GLN A 431 -50.66 -11.43 8.60
N LEU A 432 -51.57 -11.76 7.68
CA LEU A 432 -51.41 -12.87 6.74
C LEU A 432 -50.53 -12.40 5.58
N GLU A 433 -49.33 -12.96 5.47
CA GLU A 433 -48.50 -12.81 4.28
C GLU A 433 -48.78 -13.95 3.31
N ASN A 434 -48.83 -13.63 2.02
CA ASN A 434 -49.08 -14.60 0.97
C ASN A 434 -47.94 -15.63 0.91
N GLN A 435 -48.23 -16.93 1.04
CA GLN A 435 -47.22 -18.00 1.03
C GLN A 435 -46.46 -18.09 -0.31
N THR A 436 -47.02 -17.55 -1.39
CA THR A 436 -46.34 -17.43 -2.67
C THR A 436 -45.36 -16.26 -2.65
N LYS A 437 -44.16 -16.49 -2.14
CA LYS A 437 -43.05 -15.54 -2.30
C LYS A 437 -42.65 -15.50 -3.78
N THR A 438 -42.87 -14.38 -4.45
CA THR A 438 -42.35 -14.15 -5.79
C THR A 438 -40.83 -14.01 -5.70
N TYR A 439 -40.12 -15.05 -6.12
CA TYR A 439 -38.67 -15.01 -6.18
C TYR A 439 -38.22 -14.01 -7.25
N PHE A 440 -37.13 -13.29 -6.99
CA PHE A 440 -36.53 -12.36 -7.95
C PHE A 440 -36.10 -13.06 -9.25
N PHE A 441 -35.75 -14.35 -9.16
CA PHE A 441 -35.34 -15.15 -10.31
C PHE A 441 -36.52 -15.37 -11.27
N ASN A 442 -36.31 -15.09 -12.57
CA ASN A 442 -37.30 -15.21 -13.64
C ASN A 442 -38.40 -14.13 -13.70
N THR A 443 -38.26 -13.03 -12.96
CA THR A 443 -39.10 -11.83 -13.16
C THR A 443 -38.62 -11.00 -14.36
N VAL A 444 -39.49 -10.17 -14.91
CA VAL A 444 -39.14 -9.19 -15.96
C VAL A 444 -38.02 -8.25 -15.49
N THR A 445 -37.99 -7.93 -14.20
CA THR A 445 -36.95 -7.08 -13.58
C THR A 445 -35.59 -7.78 -13.59
N TYR A 446 -35.52 -9.08 -13.29
CA TYR A 446 -34.28 -9.86 -13.37
C TYR A 446 -33.71 -9.85 -14.79
N TRP A 447 -34.54 -10.15 -15.79
CA TRP A 447 -34.10 -10.14 -17.19
C TRP A 447 -33.71 -8.75 -17.69
N SER A 448 -34.36 -7.70 -17.18
CA SER A 448 -34.01 -6.30 -17.49
C SER A 448 -32.67 -5.89 -16.90
N VAL A 449 -32.37 -6.28 -15.66
CA VAL A 449 -31.08 -5.99 -15.00
C VAL A 449 -29.95 -6.79 -15.67
N LEU A 450 -30.19 -8.06 -15.98
CA LEU A 450 -29.22 -8.91 -16.67
C LEU A 450 -28.93 -8.35 -18.07
N GLY A 451 -29.98 -8.07 -18.87
CA GLY A 451 -29.83 -7.50 -20.21
C GLY A 451 -29.18 -6.10 -20.20
N GLY A 452 -29.55 -5.26 -19.22
CA GLY A 452 -28.92 -3.95 -19.03
C GLY A 452 -27.42 -4.03 -18.79
N THR A 453 -26.97 -5.02 -18.01
CA THR A 453 -25.53 -5.24 -17.75
C THR A 453 -24.76 -5.57 -19.03
N PHE A 454 -25.35 -6.36 -19.93
CA PHE A 454 -24.75 -6.67 -21.23
C PHE A 454 -24.76 -5.47 -22.20
N LEU A 455 -25.75 -4.57 -22.11
CA LEU A 455 -25.85 -3.38 -22.97
C LEU A 455 -24.92 -2.23 -22.54
N ILE A 456 -24.49 -2.18 -21.28
CA ILE A 456 -23.56 -1.15 -20.80
C ILE A 456 -22.20 -1.25 -21.48
N LEU A 457 -21.73 -2.47 -21.76
CA LEU A 457 -20.40 -2.69 -22.34
C LEU A 457 -20.24 -2.09 -23.76
N PRO A 458 -21.13 -2.34 -24.74
CA PRO A 458 -21.06 -1.69 -26.05
C PRO A 458 -21.31 -0.18 -25.98
N LEU A 459 -22.15 0.29 -25.05
CA LEU A 459 -22.37 1.72 -24.84
C LEU A 459 -21.08 2.43 -24.39
N VAL A 460 -20.35 1.83 -23.45
CA VAL A 460 -19.06 2.34 -22.98
C VAL A 460 -18.02 2.34 -24.11
N LEU A 461 -17.97 1.29 -24.93
CA LEU A 461 -17.07 1.21 -26.08
C LEU A 461 -17.38 2.29 -27.13
N LEU A 462 -18.66 2.54 -27.42
CA LEU A 462 -19.08 3.63 -28.31
C LEU A 462 -18.68 5.01 -27.78
N ILE A 463 -18.88 5.25 -26.48
CA ILE A 463 -18.49 6.52 -25.84
C ILE A 463 -16.98 6.70 -25.87
N ARG A 464 -16.19 5.65 -25.57
CA ARG A 464 -14.71 5.71 -25.63
C ARG A 464 -14.23 5.98 -27.05
N GLY A 465 -14.79 5.32 -28.06
CA GLY A 465 -14.42 5.57 -29.46
C GLY A 465 -14.74 7.00 -29.93
N GLN A 466 -15.78 7.63 -29.38
CA GLN A 466 -16.06 9.06 -29.63
C GLN A 466 -15.12 9.99 -28.87
N GLN A 467 -14.72 9.62 -27.64
CA GLN A 467 -13.77 10.39 -26.85
C GLN A 467 -12.36 10.36 -27.46
N GLU A 468 -11.89 9.20 -27.90
CA GLU A 468 -10.57 9.06 -28.53
C GLU A 468 -10.43 9.93 -29.78
N LYS A 469 -11.47 9.97 -30.63
CA LYS A 469 -11.52 10.88 -31.79
C LYS A 469 -11.51 12.36 -31.40
N ARG A 470 -12.04 12.70 -30.23
CA ARG A 470 -12.03 14.07 -29.71
C ARG A 470 -10.67 14.41 -29.09
N ASP A 471 -10.05 13.49 -28.38
CA ASP A 471 -8.76 13.69 -27.71
C ASP A 471 -7.61 13.76 -28.70
N SER A 472 -7.72 13.10 -29.86
CA SER A 472 -6.77 13.25 -30.97
C SER A 472 -6.78 14.63 -31.64
N ASP A 473 -7.85 15.42 -31.50
CA ASP A 473 -7.96 16.77 -32.06
C ASP A 473 -7.44 17.83 -31.08
N VAL A 474 -6.12 17.93 -30.97
CA VAL A 474 -5.42 18.86 -30.06
C VAL A 474 -5.79 20.32 -30.36
N VAL A 475 -5.95 20.68 -31.64
CA VAL A 475 -6.25 22.06 -32.09
C VAL A 475 -7.71 22.41 -31.81
N GLY A 476 -8.65 21.54 -32.18
CA GLY A 476 -10.08 21.75 -31.93
C GLY A 476 -10.42 21.72 -30.44
N ASN A 477 -9.76 20.88 -29.64
CA ASN A 477 -9.92 20.90 -28.18
C ASN A 477 -9.41 22.21 -27.57
N ARG A 478 -8.26 22.72 -28.03
CA ARG A 478 -7.75 24.03 -27.59
C ARG A 478 -8.70 25.17 -27.94
N ILE A 479 -9.35 25.13 -29.10
CA ILE A 479 -10.36 26.12 -29.52
C ILE A 479 -11.62 26.03 -28.65
N ARG A 480 -12.13 24.81 -28.40
CA ARG A 480 -13.32 24.57 -27.57
C ARG A 480 -13.10 24.97 -26.12
N THR A 481 -11.94 24.65 -25.55
CA THR A 481 -11.59 25.06 -24.18
C THR A 481 -11.44 26.57 -24.08
N ALA A 482 -10.78 27.22 -25.04
CA ALA A 482 -10.67 28.68 -25.10
C ALA A 482 -12.05 29.36 -25.20
N ASN A 483 -12.96 28.87 -26.04
CA ASN A 483 -14.32 29.40 -26.14
C ASN A 483 -15.12 29.19 -24.83
N LYS A 484 -15.00 28.01 -24.22
CA LYS A 484 -15.61 27.74 -22.90
C LYS A 484 -15.07 28.69 -21.82
N LEU A 485 -13.76 28.92 -21.80
CA LEU A 485 -13.11 29.83 -20.85
C LEU A 485 -13.51 31.29 -21.10
N SER A 486 -13.62 31.73 -22.35
CA SER A 486 -14.12 33.07 -22.69
C SER A 486 -15.52 33.31 -22.09
N LYS A 487 -16.48 32.42 -22.36
CA LYS A 487 -17.84 32.54 -21.79
C LYS A 487 -17.86 32.46 -20.25
N LYS A 488 -17.02 31.60 -19.67
CA LYS A 488 -16.87 31.50 -18.21
C LYS A 488 -16.37 32.83 -17.63
N TYR A 489 -15.32 33.42 -18.20
CA TYR A 489 -14.74 34.66 -17.72
C TYR A 489 -15.64 35.88 -17.96
N LEU A 490 -16.43 35.88 -19.04
CA LEU A 490 -17.48 36.89 -19.23
C LEU A 490 -18.54 36.79 -18.11
N SER A 491 -18.96 35.57 -17.76
CA SER A 491 -19.89 35.36 -16.64
C SER A 491 -19.28 35.75 -15.29
N THR A 492 -17.98 35.51 -15.06
CA THR A 492 -17.32 35.98 -13.83
C THR A 492 -17.15 37.49 -13.79
N ALA A 493 -16.90 38.14 -14.93
CA ALA A 493 -16.90 39.60 -15.02
C ALA A 493 -18.26 40.16 -14.60
N LYS A 494 -19.37 39.58 -15.08
CA LYS A 494 -20.73 39.97 -14.64
C LYS A 494 -20.91 39.88 -13.11
N LYS A 495 -20.38 38.82 -12.48
CA LYS A 495 -20.47 38.63 -11.03
C LYS A 495 -19.63 39.64 -10.24
N ASN A 496 -18.57 40.18 -10.85
CA ASN A 496 -17.61 41.06 -10.21
C ASN A 496 -17.86 42.55 -10.48
N LEU A 497 -19.05 42.96 -10.97
CA LEU A 497 -19.38 44.36 -11.29
C LEU A 497 -19.19 45.35 -10.12
N GLY A 498 -19.12 44.87 -8.87
CA GLY A 498 -18.82 45.70 -7.69
C GLY A 498 -17.34 45.77 -7.29
N ASN A 499 -16.44 45.06 -7.97
CA ASN A 499 -15.01 45.04 -7.67
C ASN A 499 -14.21 45.35 -8.95
N HIS A 500 -13.72 46.58 -9.04
CA HIS A 500 -12.97 47.13 -10.18
C HIS A 500 -11.86 46.21 -10.69
N GLU A 501 -10.96 45.80 -9.79
CA GLU A 501 -9.80 44.99 -10.16
C GLU A 501 -10.21 43.61 -10.68
N LEU A 502 -11.10 42.92 -9.95
CA LEU A 502 -11.57 41.58 -10.32
C LEU A 502 -12.45 41.58 -11.57
N PHE A 503 -13.18 42.67 -11.83
CA PHE A 503 -13.98 42.87 -13.03
C PHE A 503 -13.10 42.92 -14.27
N TYR A 504 -12.16 43.88 -14.34
CA TYR A 504 -11.34 44.08 -15.54
C TYR A 504 -10.36 42.92 -15.78
N ILE A 505 -9.84 42.27 -14.73
CA ILE A 505 -9.06 41.03 -14.88
C ILE A 505 -9.90 39.91 -15.52
N SER A 506 -11.17 39.78 -15.14
CA SER A 506 -12.06 38.78 -15.70
C SER A 506 -12.47 39.12 -17.13
N LEU A 507 -12.74 40.40 -17.40
CA LEU A 507 -13.11 40.89 -18.72
C LEU A 507 -11.96 40.73 -19.71
N GLU A 508 -10.74 41.10 -19.32
CA GLU A 508 -9.53 40.89 -20.12
C GLU A 508 -9.32 39.39 -20.43
N LYS A 509 -9.38 38.52 -19.40
CA LYS A 509 -9.28 37.06 -19.61
C LYS A 509 -10.36 36.53 -20.55
N SER A 510 -11.56 37.10 -20.55
CA SER A 510 -12.62 36.73 -21.49
C SER A 510 -12.22 37.05 -22.94
N LEU A 511 -11.74 38.26 -23.20
CA LEU A 511 -11.34 38.74 -24.53
C LEU A 511 -10.13 38.00 -25.08
N HIS A 512 -9.11 37.77 -24.23
CA HIS A 512 -7.92 37.00 -24.62
C HIS A 512 -8.28 35.56 -24.99
N ASN A 513 -9.14 34.90 -24.21
CA ASN A 513 -9.59 33.55 -24.54
C ASN A 513 -10.51 33.51 -25.76
N TYR A 514 -11.27 34.58 -26.02
CA TYR A 514 -12.03 34.73 -27.25
C TYR A 514 -11.11 34.78 -28.47
N LEU A 515 -10.07 35.62 -28.44
CA LEU A 515 -9.06 35.73 -29.50
C LEU A 515 -8.33 34.41 -29.74
N LYS A 516 -7.97 33.67 -28.67
CA LYS A 516 -7.41 32.31 -28.79
C LYS A 516 -8.34 31.36 -29.54
N SER A 517 -9.65 31.45 -29.26
CA SER A 517 -10.64 30.55 -29.87
C SER A 517 -10.95 30.89 -31.34
N LYS A 518 -10.97 32.18 -31.71
CA LYS A 518 -11.42 32.63 -33.04
C LYS A 518 -10.27 32.90 -34.01
N LEU A 519 -9.18 33.51 -33.54
CA LEU A 519 -8.04 33.89 -34.37
C LEU A 519 -6.86 32.90 -34.27
N ARG A 520 -6.98 31.87 -33.42
CA ARG A 520 -5.94 30.83 -33.20
C ARG A 520 -4.58 31.39 -32.79
N MET A 521 -4.56 32.55 -32.14
CA MET A 521 -3.34 33.24 -31.72
C MET A 521 -2.87 32.78 -30.34
N GLN A 522 -1.56 32.84 -30.10
CA GLN A 522 -0.98 32.68 -28.77
C GLN A 522 -0.96 34.02 -28.02
N THR A 523 -0.91 34.00 -26.68
CA THR A 523 -0.90 35.24 -25.86
C THR A 523 0.26 36.17 -26.22
N ALA A 524 1.42 35.64 -26.60
CA ALA A 524 2.58 36.43 -27.00
C ALA A 524 2.36 37.22 -28.31
N GLU A 525 1.35 36.87 -29.09
CA GLU A 525 1.07 37.49 -30.39
C GLU A 525 -0.07 38.52 -30.33
N MET A 526 -0.68 38.75 -29.17
CA MET A 526 -1.88 39.59 -29.02
C MET A 526 -1.53 41.08 -28.86
N SER A 527 -1.02 41.69 -29.92
CA SER A 527 -0.94 43.17 -30.02
C SER A 527 -2.20 43.74 -30.66
N LYS A 528 -2.60 44.96 -30.25
CA LYS A 528 -3.80 45.65 -30.78
C LYS A 528 -3.77 45.78 -32.31
N ASP A 529 -2.60 46.08 -32.87
CA ASP A 529 -2.42 46.20 -34.32
C ASP A 529 -2.59 44.86 -35.04
N LYS A 530 -2.01 43.78 -34.49
CA LYS A 530 -2.12 42.44 -35.08
C LYS A 530 -3.54 41.88 -34.98
N VAL A 531 -4.23 42.14 -33.86
CA VAL A 531 -5.64 41.80 -33.68
C VAL A 531 -6.52 42.56 -34.68
N ALA A 532 -6.24 43.84 -34.93
CA ALA A 532 -6.98 44.64 -35.92
C ALA A 532 -6.87 44.04 -37.34
N VAL A 533 -5.64 43.72 -37.77
CA VAL A 533 -5.38 43.13 -39.08
C VAL A 533 -6.07 41.77 -39.22
N LEU A 534 -5.93 40.88 -38.25
CA LEU A 534 -6.53 39.53 -38.31
C LEU A 534 -8.05 39.53 -38.25
N LEU A 535 -8.66 40.46 -37.50
CA LEU A 535 -10.12 40.64 -37.51
C LEU A 535 -10.61 41.15 -38.88
N ALA A 536 -9.84 42.04 -39.53
CA ALA A 536 -10.17 42.53 -40.88
C ALA A 536 -10.07 41.41 -41.93
N GLU A 537 -8.99 40.61 -41.91
CA GLU A 537 -8.81 39.45 -42.79
C GLU A 537 -9.93 38.41 -42.64
N ARG A 538 -10.50 38.30 -41.44
CA ARG A 538 -11.62 37.40 -41.13
C ARG A 538 -13.00 37.98 -41.44
N GLY A 539 -13.09 39.20 -41.96
CA GLY A 539 -14.32 39.83 -42.45
C GLY A 539 -15.10 40.64 -41.41
N ALA A 540 -14.49 41.03 -40.28
CA ALA A 540 -15.15 41.90 -39.30
C ALA A 540 -15.27 43.35 -39.83
N VAL A 541 -16.45 43.95 -39.66
CA VAL A 541 -16.74 45.32 -40.09
C VAL A 541 -15.89 46.31 -39.27
N GLU A 542 -15.45 47.39 -39.91
CA GLU A 542 -14.54 48.38 -39.32
C GLU A 542 -15.03 48.98 -37.99
N GLY A 543 -16.33 49.28 -37.87
CA GLY A 543 -16.93 49.76 -36.63
C GLY A 543 -16.79 48.79 -35.46
N VAL A 544 -17.09 47.51 -35.68
CA VAL A 544 -17.00 46.46 -34.65
C VAL A 544 -15.55 46.18 -34.25
N ARG A 545 -14.63 46.22 -35.23
CA ARG A 545 -13.18 46.09 -34.96
C ARG A 545 -12.67 47.22 -34.06
N LYS A 546 -13.07 48.47 -34.34
CA LYS A 546 -12.68 49.63 -33.54
C LYS A 546 -13.22 49.52 -32.11
N GLU A 547 -14.49 49.14 -31.96
CA GLU A 547 -15.10 48.92 -30.64
C GLU A 547 -14.40 47.83 -29.83
N PHE A 548 -13.94 46.75 -30.48
CA PHE A 548 -13.19 45.68 -29.80
C PHE A 548 -11.81 46.14 -29.31
N ILE A 549 -11.09 46.93 -30.13
CA ILE A 549 -9.78 47.48 -29.77
C ILE A 549 -9.90 48.51 -28.64
N GLU A 550 -10.94 49.36 -28.69
CA GLU A 550 -11.26 50.28 -27.60
C GLU A 550 -11.50 49.52 -26.29
N LEU A 551 -12.19 48.38 -26.34
CA LEU A 551 -12.49 47.59 -25.15
C LEU A 551 -11.24 46.93 -24.54
N LEU A 552 -10.31 46.47 -25.39
CA LEU A 552 -8.98 46.04 -24.93
C LEU A 552 -8.20 47.20 -24.29
N ALA A 553 -8.26 48.38 -24.89
CA ALA A 553 -7.61 49.57 -24.35
C ALA A 553 -8.24 50.02 -23.02
N SER A 554 -9.56 49.94 -22.87
CA SER A 554 -10.26 50.20 -21.60
C SER A 554 -9.81 49.23 -20.50
N CYS A 555 -9.67 47.94 -20.82
CA CYS A 555 -9.17 46.95 -19.85
C CYS A 555 -7.71 47.23 -19.43
N GLU A 556 -6.85 47.64 -20.37
CA GLU A 556 -5.46 48.03 -20.07
C GLU A 556 -5.40 49.31 -19.23
N PHE A 557 -6.21 50.32 -19.57
CA PHE A 557 -6.29 51.60 -18.86
C PHE A 557 -6.82 51.45 -17.44
N ALA A 558 -7.83 50.59 -17.25
CA ALA A 558 -8.41 50.29 -15.95
C ALA A 558 -7.44 49.65 -14.96
N ARG A 559 -6.28 49.14 -15.41
CA ARG A 559 -5.21 48.66 -14.52
C ARG A 559 -4.47 49.80 -13.81
N PHE A 560 -4.52 51.01 -14.35
CA PHE A 560 -3.77 52.16 -13.86
C PHE A 560 -4.67 53.30 -13.35
N THR A 561 -5.98 53.24 -13.66
CA THR A 561 -6.95 54.27 -13.27
C THR A 561 -8.21 53.63 -12.67
N PRO A 562 -8.71 54.09 -11.51
CA PRO A 562 -10.00 53.64 -10.96
C PRO A 562 -11.17 54.01 -11.90
N SER A 563 -12.13 53.09 -12.08
CA SER A 563 -13.32 53.31 -12.90
C SER A 563 -14.60 53.19 -12.07
N SER A 564 -15.66 53.89 -12.50
CA SER A 564 -16.96 53.86 -11.82
C SER A 564 -17.75 52.59 -12.16
N GLU A 565 -18.67 52.19 -11.28
CA GLU A 565 -19.54 51.02 -11.52
C GLU A 565 -20.39 51.15 -12.80
N THR A 566 -20.80 52.38 -13.14
CA THR A 566 -21.51 52.68 -14.39
C THR A 566 -20.65 52.36 -15.63
N SER A 567 -19.37 52.78 -15.62
CA SER A 567 -18.46 52.49 -16.73
C SER A 567 -18.15 50.99 -16.88
N MET A 568 -18.05 50.25 -15.76
CA MET A 568 -17.89 48.79 -15.80
C MET A 568 -19.10 48.09 -16.40
N LYS A 569 -20.32 48.57 -16.09
CA LYS A 569 -21.55 48.01 -16.67
C LYS A 569 -21.64 48.28 -18.18
N GLU A 570 -21.29 49.49 -18.61
CA GLU A 570 -21.23 49.86 -20.03
C GLU A 570 -20.21 49.00 -20.79
N ASP A 571 -19.00 48.81 -20.24
CA ASP A 571 -17.96 47.97 -20.84
C ASP A 571 -18.36 46.49 -20.89
N TYR A 572 -19.10 45.99 -19.89
CA TYR A 572 -19.65 44.63 -19.90
C TYR A 572 -20.68 44.43 -21.03
N GLU A 573 -21.64 45.36 -21.17
CA GLU A 573 -22.65 45.30 -22.21
C GLU A 573 -22.04 45.48 -23.62
N LYS A 574 -21.07 46.40 -23.75
CA LYS A 574 -20.28 46.58 -24.97
C LYS A 574 -19.52 45.30 -25.33
N ALA A 575 -18.89 44.63 -24.36
CA ALA A 575 -18.19 43.36 -24.60
C ALA A 575 -19.14 42.26 -25.09
N GLY A 576 -20.30 42.11 -24.46
CA GLY A 576 -21.31 41.13 -24.88
C GLY A 576 -21.81 41.36 -26.31
N ARG A 577 -22.07 42.62 -26.67
CA ARG A 577 -22.50 43.02 -28.02
C ARG A 577 -21.41 42.77 -29.06
N VAL A 578 -20.21 43.31 -28.83
CA VAL A 578 -19.09 43.23 -29.78
C VAL A 578 -18.68 41.78 -30.03
N LEU A 579 -18.61 40.94 -28.99
CA LEU A 579 -18.30 39.51 -29.15
C LEU A 579 -19.34 38.76 -29.99
N ASN A 580 -20.63 39.11 -29.85
CA ASN A 580 -21.71 38.52 -30.63
C ASN A 580 -21.70 39.00 -32.09
N ASP A 581 -21.43 40.29 -32.30
CA ASP A 581 -21.35 40.87 -33.64
C ASP A 581 -20.16 40.31 -34.43
N ILE A 582 -19.00 40.16 -33.78
CA ILE A 582 -17.83 39.49 -34.38
C ILE A 582 -18.16 38.01 -34.69
N ASP A 583 -18.88 37.31 -33.83
CA ASP A 583 -19.28 35.91 -34.06
C ASP A 583 -20.23 35.73 -35.24
N LYS A 584 -21.06 36.74 -35.55
CA LYS A 584 -21.95 36.74 -36.73
C LYS A 584 -21.23 37.12 -38.02
N GLN A 585 -20.23 37.99 -37.93
CA GLN A 585 -19.54 38.55 -39.10
C GLN A 585 -18.37 37.69 -39.57
N ILE A 586 -17.64 37.05 -38.66
CA ILE A 586 -16.48 36.23 -39.02
C ILE A 586 -16.93 34.88 -39.61
N LYS A 587 -16.40 34.54 -40.79
CA LYS A 587 -16.56 33.21 -41.39
C LYS A 587 -15.75 32.16 -40.60
N LYS A 588 -16.36 31.01 -40.32
CA LYS A 588 -15.79 29.90 -39.53
C LYS A 588 -14.42 29.45 -40.02
#